data_AF-A0A936MEM8-F1
#
_entry.id   AF-A0A936MEM8-F1
#
_cell.length_a   1.000
_cell.length_b   1.000
_cell.length_c   1.000
_cell.angle_alpha   90.00
_cell.angle_beta   90.00
_cell.angle_gamma   90.00
#
_symmetry.space_group_name_H-M   'P 1'
#
loop_
_entity.id
_entity.type
_entity.pdbx_description
1 polymer ?
#
loop_
_entity_poly.entity_id
_entity_poly.type
_entity_poly.pdbx_seq_one_letter_code
_entity_poly.pdbx_strand_id
1 'polypeptide(L)'
;MQLTPVIAIHMTAALGALVTGPIALWARKGTAQRPRLHRAFGYAWVTLMLATAISALFIRDFSLPNIAGYTPIHLLVPVTLFGLFGAFWFLAKKNIVGHRKTMQRLYFQACIGAGVFTLLPSRYLGQLVWGQWLGLT
;
A
#
# COMPACT_ATOMS: atom_id res chain seq x y z
N MET A 1 3.88 -18.61 -8.26
CA MET A 1 4.84 -17.48 -8.36
C MET A 1 6.00 -17.77 -7.42
N GLN A 2 7.26 -17.54 -7.81
CA GLN A 2 8.42 -17.72 -6.91
C GLN A 2 8.77 -16.40 -6.23
N LEU A 3 9.38 -16.44 -5.04
CA LEU A 3 9.86 -15.25 -4.34
C LEU A 3 11.10 -14.68 -5.05
N THR A 4 10.89 -13.68 -5.91
CA THR A 4 11.99 -12.95 -6.56
C THR A 4 12.45 -11.77 -5.68
N PRO A 5 13.64 -11.21 -5.92
CA PRO A 5 14.08 -10.00 -5.21
C PRO A 5 13.09 -8.83 -5.32
N VAL A 6 12.47 -8.66 -6.50
CA VAL A 6 11.45 -7.63 -6.72
C VAL A 6 10.22 -7.86 -5.85
N ILE A 7 9.73 -9.11 -5.77
CA ILE A 7 8.59 -9.46 -4.91
C ILE A 7 8.95 -9.26 -3.44
N ALA A 8 10.16 -9.63 -3.02
CA ALA A 8 10.63 -9.43 -1.64
C ALA A 8 10.68 -7.93 -1.26
N ILE A 9 11.22 -7.09 -2.15
CA ILE A 9 11.24 -5.63 -1.96
C ILE A 9 9.81 -5.08 -1.87
N HIS A 10 8.94 -5.44 -2.82
CA HIS A 10 7.56 -5.01 -2.84
C HIS A 10 6.82 -5.39 -1.56
N MET A 11 6.90 -6.67 -1.18
CA MET A 11 6.22 -7.21 0.00
C MET A 11 6.73 -6.55 1.29
N THR A 12 8.04 -6.38 1.44
CA THR A 12 8.62 -5.72 2.60
C THR A 12 8.17 -4.27 2.71
N ALA A 13 8.18 -3.53 1.59
CA ALA A 13 7.70 -2.16 1.55
C ALA A 13 6.21 -2.05 1.87
N ALA A 14 5.38 -2.94 1.30
CA ALA A 14 3.95 -2.99 1.53
C ALA A 14 3.60 -3.29 2.99
N LEU A 15 4.27 -4.26 3.61
CA LEU A 15 4.11 -4.59 5.03
C LEU A 15 4.56 -3.43 5.93
N GLY A 16 5.68 -2.78 5.61
CA GLY A 16 6.13 -1.58 6.30
C GLY A 16 5.10 -0.43 6.19
N ALA A 17 4.52 -0.22 5.01
CA ALA A 17 3.48 0.78 4.80
C ALA A 17 2.21 0.45 5.60
N LEU A 18 1.82 -0.83 5.67
CA LEU A 18 0.69 -1.28 6.47
C LEU A 18 0.88 -0.98 7.97
N VAL A 19 2.09 -1.12 8.50
CA VAL A 19 2.40 -0.85 9.91
C VAL A 19 2.54 0.64 10.20
N THR A 20 3.21 1.39 9.33
CA THR A 20 3.50 2.83 9.56
C THR A 20 2.28 3.73 9.34
N GLY A 21 1.34 3.34 8.46
CA GLY A 21 0.14 4.11 8.15
C GLY A 21 -0.77 4.41 9.35
N PRO A 22 -1.18 3.40 10.15
CA PRO A 22 -1.96 3.61 11.37
C PRO A 22 -1.30 4.56 12.35
N ILE A 23 0.03 4.49 12.51
CA ILE A 23 0.78 5.34 13.42
C ILE A 23 0.71 6.80 12.96
N ALA A 24 0.91 7.05 11.65
CA ALA A 24 0.79 8.39 11.07
C ALA A 24 -0.62 8.97 11.20
N LEU A 25 -1.66 8.14 11.02
CA LEU A 25 -3.07 8.56 11.16
C LEU A 25 -3.46 8.82 12.62
N TRP A 26 -3.07 7.93 13.53
CA TRP A 26 -3.32 8.05 14.96
C TRP A 26 -2.64 9.27 15.57
N ALA A 27 -1.44 9.62 15.11
CA ALA A 27 -0.72 10.79 15.58
C ALA A 27 -1.48 12.12 15.38
N ARG A 28 -2.52 12.13 14.52
CA ARG A 28 -3.43 13.27 14.33
C ARG A 28 -4.86 13.03 14.83
N LYS A 29 -5.10 11.99 15.64
CA LYS A 29 -6.41 11.67 16.22
C LYS A 29 -6.48 12.07 17.71
N GLY A 30 -7.64 12.53 18.17
CA GLY A 30 -7.90 12.85 19.57
C GLY A 30 -7.40 14.23 20.02
N THR A 31 -7.55 14.53 21.32
CA THR A 31 -7.23 15.84 21.92
C THR A 31 -5.72 16.12 21.94
N ALA A 32 -4.89 15.11 22.19
CA ALA A 32 -3.43 15.22 22.21
C ALA A 32 -2.82 14.89 20.83
N GLN A 33 -2.51 15.91 20.05
CA GLN A 33 -1.93 15.77 18.71
C GLN A 33 -0.40 15.64 18.79
N ARG A 34 0.18 14.76 17.96
CA ARG A 34 1.63 14.50 17.91
C ARG A 34 2.21 14.83 16.53
N PRO A 35 2.36 16.13 16.19
CA PRO A 35 2.70 16.56 14.83
C PRO A 35 4.06 16.06 14.34
N ARG A 36 5.06 15.94 15.24
CA ARG A 36 6.38 15.39 14.89
C ARG A 36 6.29 13.91 14.48
N LEU A 37 5.55 13.10 15.23
CA LEU A 37 5.32 11.68 14.89
C LEU A 37 4.54 11.54 13.59
N HIS A 38 3.49 12.35 13.38
CA HIS A 38 2.74 12.34 12.13
C HIS A 38 3.63 12.60 10.92
N ARG A 39 4.56 13.57 11.00
CA ARG A 39 5.49 13.86 9.90
C ARG A 39 6.49 12.73 9.70
N ALA A 40 7.11 12.23 10.77
CA ALA A 40 8.10 11.15 10.68
C ALA A 40 7.50 9.88 10.04
N PHE A 41 6.39 9.39 10.61
CA PHE A 41 5.70 8.21 10.06
C PHE A 41 5.00 8.50 8.73
N GLY A 42 4.55 9.74 8.49
CA GLY A 42 3.98 10.15 7.22
C GLY A 42 5.02 10.09 6.09
N TYR A 43 6.23 10.59 6.30
CA TYR A 43 7.32 10.49 5.32
C TYR A 43 7.74 9.04 5.11
N ALA A 44 7.91 8.27 6.19
CA ALA A 44 8.23 6.84 6.07
C ALA A 44 7.17 6.10 5.25
N TRP A 45 5.89 6.32 5.55
CA TRP A 45 4.77 5.71 4.85
C TRP A 45 4.74 6.10 3.37
N VAL A 46 4.92 7.38 3.02
CA VAL A 46 4.96 7.85 1.63
C VAL A 46 6.10 7.18 0.85
N THR A 47 7.31 7.11 1.44
CA THR A 47 8.45 6.44 0.81
C THR A 47 8.18 4.96 0.57
N LEU A 48 7.61 4.27 1.56
CA LEU A 48 7.25 2.85 1.44
C LEU A 48 6.16 2.63 0.38
N MET A 49 5.18 3.53 0.27
CA MET A 49 4.15 3.47 -0.76
C MET A 49 4.72 3.70 -2.17
N LEU A 50 5.68 4.62 -2.33
CA LEU A 50 6.38 4.80 -3.59
C LEU A 50 7.18 3.56 -3.98
N ALA A 51 7.95 2.98 -3.05
CA ALA A 51 8.69 1.75 -3.29
C ALA A 51 7.75 0.59 -3.68
N THR A 52 6.61 0.46 -3.00
CA THR A 52 5.56 -0.53 -3.28
C THR A 52 5.00 -0.33 -4.70
N ALA A 53 4.60 0.88 -5.05
CA ALA A 53 4.00 1.18 -6.35
C ALA A 53 4.99 1.00 -7.51
N ILE A 54 6.25 1.42 -7.35
CA ILE A 54 7.28 1.30 -8.38
C ILE A 54 7.65 -0.17 -8.59
N SER A 55 7.91 -0.92 -7.52
CA SER A 55 8.24 -2.35 -7.61
C SER A 55 7.10 -3.18 -8.21
N ALA A 56 5.84 -2.80 -7.97
CA ALA A 56 4.67 -3.46 -8.56
C ALA A 56 4.66 -3.42 -10.09
N LEU A 57 5.25 -2.40 -10.73
CA LEU A 57 5.34 -2.32 -12.20
C LEU A 57 6.13 -3.47 -12.83
N PHE A 58 6.98 -4.13 -12.05
CA PHE A 58 7.84 -5.23 -12.47
C PHE A 58 7.30 -6.60 -12.06
N ILE A 59 6.18 -6.65 -11.32
CA ILE A 59 5.53 -7.89 -10.94
C ILE A 59 4.52 -8.28 -12.03
N ARG A 60 4.49 -9.56 -12.41
CA ARG A 60 3.63 -10.09 -13.47
C ARG A 60 2.90 -11.32 -12.97
N ASP A 61 1.58 -11.34 -13.10
CA ASP A 61 0.78 -12.51 -12.77
C ASP A 61 -0.13 -12.88 -13.94
N PHE A 62 -0.06 -14.15 -14.33
CA PHE A 62 -0.81 -14.74 -15.43
C PHE A 62 -1.96 -15.65 -14.96
N SER A 63 -2.15 -15.80 -13.63
CA SER A 63 -3.18 -16.65 -13.02
C SER A 63 -4.59 -16.04 -12.98
N LEU A 64 -4.71 -14.73 -13.25
CA LEU A 64 -5.97 -14.00 -13.33
C LEU A 64 -6.11 -13.33 -14.70
N PRO A 65 -7.32 -12.85 -15.09
CA PRO A 65 -7.48 -12.01 -16.27
C PRO A 65 -6.44 -10.89 -16.28
N ASN A 66 -5.64 -10.83 -17.35
CA ASN A 66 -4.49 -9.95 -17.45
C ASN A 66 -4.25 -9.51 -18.89
N ILE A 67 -3.55 -8.38 -19.03
CA ILE A 67 -2.97 -7.92 -20.30
C ILE A 67 -1.46 -7.94 -20.11
N ALA A 68 -0.76 -8.82 -20.83
CA ALA A 68 0.70 -8.99 -20.72
C ALA A 68 1.21 -9.19 -19.27
N GLY A 69 0.45 -9.92 -18.44
CA GLY A 69 0.76 -10.19 -17.04
C GLY A 69 0.38 -9.07 -16.06
N TYR A 70 -0.19 -7.96 -16.54
CA TYR A 70 -0.80 -6.94 -15.68
C TYR A 70 -2.25 -7.31 -15.37
N THR A 71 -2.50 -7.69 -14.13
CA THR A 71 -3.87 -7.93 -13.59
C THR A 71 -4.51 -6.62 -13.09
N PRO A 72 -5.85 -6.56 -12.88
CA PRO A 72 -6.54 -5.33 -12.47
C PRO A 72 -5.97 -4.63 -11.23
N ILE A 73 -5.30 -5.34 -10.33
CA ILE A 73 -4.66 -4.71 -9.15
C ILE A 73 -3.57 -3.70 -9.54
N HIS A 74 -2.96 -3.81 -10.73
CA HIS A 74 -1.95 -2.84 -11.17
C HIS A 74 -2.53 -1.45 -11.40
N LEU A 75 -3.86 -1.30 -11.52
CA LEU A 75 -4.52 0.01 -11.52
C LEU A 75 -4.29 0.77 -10.20
N LEU A 76 -3.98 0.08 -9.10
CA LEU A 76 -3.60 0.73 -7.85
C LEU A 76 -2.26 1.48 -7.95
N VAL A 77 -1.40 1.17 -8.92
CA VAL A 77 -0.13 1.89 -9.13
C VAL A 77 -0.37 3.35 -9.53
N PRO A 78 -1.03 3.67 -10.66
CA PRO A 78 -1.31 5.06 -11.01
C PRO A 78 -2.19 5.74 -9.95
N VAL A 79 -3.20 5.05 -9.40
CA VAL A 79 -4.03 5.59 -8.31
C VAL A 79 -3.18 6.02 -7.10
N THR A 80 -2.19 5.21 -6.73
CA THR A 80 -1.28 5.52 -5.62
C THR A 80 -0.40 6.71 -5.95
N LEU A 81 0.26 6.71 -7.12
CA LEU A 81 1.19 7.77 -7.51
C LEU A 81 0.48 9.12 -7.65
N PHE A 82 -0.63 9.18 -8.38
CA PHE A 82 -1.44 10.39 -8.53
C PHE A 82 -2.06 10.82 -7.21
N GLY A 83 -2.51 9.87 -6.37
CA GLY A 83 -3.04 10.17 -5.06
C GLY A 83 -1.98 10.80 -4.14
N LEU A 84 -0.76 10.26 -4.11
CA LEU A 84 0.33 10.81 -3.30
C LEU A 84 0.68 12.22 -3.77
N PHE A 85 0.86 12.42 -5.08
CA PHE A 85 1.06 13.74 -5.66
C PHE A 85 -0.06 14.71 -5.27
N GLY A 86 -1.32 14.31 -5.46
CA GLY A 86 -2.49 15.11 -5.10
C GLY A 86 -2.57 15.43 -3.61
N ALA A 87 -2.18 14.50 -2.72
CA ALA A 87 -2.17 14.73 -1.28
C ALA A 87 -1.18 15.82 -0.87
N PHE A 88 0.00 15.88 -1.49
CA PHE A 88 0.97 16.94 -1.25
C PHE A 88 0.61 18.24 -1.98
N TRP A 89 -0.03 18.16 -3.14
CA TRP A 89 -0.60 19.32 -3.82
C TRP A 89 -1.65 20.02 -2.95
N PHE A 90 -2.59 19.27 -2.37
CA PHE A 90 -3.56 19.81 -1.41
C PHE A 90 -2.88 20.43 -0.20
N LEU A 91 -1.85 19.78 0.35
CA LEU A 91 -1.07 20.33 1.47
C LEU A 91 -0.40 21.66 1.10
N ALA A 92 0.22 21.77 -0.09
CA ALA A 92 0.84 22.99 -0.58
C ALA A 92 -0.18 24.13 -0.76
N LYS A 93 -1.41 23.81 -1.17
CA LYS A 93 -2.54 24.76 -1.23
C LYS A 93 -3.20 25.02 0.12
N LYS A 94 -2.60 24.58 1.23
CA LYS A 94 -3.16 24.66 2.60
C LYS A 94 -4.52 23.97 2.77
N ASN A 95 -4.91 23.12 1.84
CA ASN A 95 -6.13 22.30 1.91
C ASN A 95 -5.85 21.02 2.72
N ILE A 96 -5.92 21.16 4.05
CA ILE A 96 -5.64 20.06 4.98
C ILE A 96 -6.70 18.96 4.90
N VAL A 97 -7.96 19.32 4.61
CA VAL A 97 -9.05 18.35 4.44
C VAL A 97 -8.80 17.47 3.21
N GLY A 98 -8.36 18.06 2.11
CA GLY A 98 -7.98 17.34 0.88
C GLY A 98 -6.81 16.39 1.13
N HIS A 99 -5.72 16.89 1.73
CA HIS A 99 -4.58 16.05 2.12
C HIS A 99 -5.02 14.85 2.97
N ARG A 100 -5.80 15.11 4.04
CA ARG A 100 -6.29 14.06 4.95
C ARG A 100 -7.14 13.02 4.24
N LYS A 101 -8.14 13.45 3.45
CA LYS A 101 -9.05 12.53 2.75
C LYS A 101 -8.28 11.66 1.75
N THR A 102 -7.35 12.25 1.00
CA THR A 102 -6.55 11.49 0.03
C THR A 102 -5.61 10.49 0.71
N MET A 103 -4.89 10.89 1.77
CA MET A 103 -4.02 9.98 2.52
C MET A 103 -4.81 8.81 3.14
N GLN A 104 -5.97 9.08 3.73
CA GLN A 104 -6.84 8.04 4.28
C GLN A 104 -7.35 7.09 3.19
N ARG A 105 -7.84 7.61 2.06
CA ARG A 105 -8.31 6.78 0.93
C ARG A 105 -7.21 5.87 0.42
N LEU A 106 -6.00 6.41 0.21
CA LEU A 106 -4.84 5.61 -0.21
C LEU A 106 -4.54 4.49 0.80
N TYR A 107 -4.52 4.80 2.09
CA TYR A 107 -4.27 3.78 3.11
C TYR A 107 -5.32 2.64 3.06
N PHE A 108 -6.61 2.98 3.02
CA PHE A 108 -7.66 1.96 3.00
C PHE A 108 -7.70 1.17 1.68
N GLN A 109 -7.56 1.82 0.53
CA GLN A 109 -7.69 1.12 -0.76
C GLN A 109 -6.39 0.42 -1.19
N ALA A 110 -5.24 1.09 -1.05
CA ALA A 110 -3.97 0.65 -1.63
C ALA A 110 -3.05 -0.06 -0.63
N CYS A 111 -3.26 0.10 0.68
CA CYS A 111 -2.63 -0.79 1.67
C CYS A 111 -3.59 -1.92 2.07
N ILE A 112 -4.73 -1.58 2.67
CA ILE A 112 -5.64 -2.61 3.22
C ILE A 112 -6.32 -3.39 2.10
N GLY A 113 -6.96 -2.71 1.15
CA GLY A 113 -7.65 -3.36 0.03
C GLY A 113 -6.71 -4.25 -0.80
N ALA A 114 -5.52 -3.75 -1.13
CA ALA A 114 -4.49 -4.52 -1.81
C ALA A 114 -4.03 -5.73 -0.98
N GLY A 115 -3.75 -5.54 0.31
CA GLY A 115 -3.32 -6.61 1.22
C GLY A 115 -4.37 -7.72 1.40
N VAL A 116 -5.65 -7.37 1.53
CA VAL A 116 -6.74 -8.36 1.57
C VAL A 116 -6.78 -9.15 0.27
N PHE A 117 -6.61 -8.48 -0.87
CA PHE A 117 -6.64 -9.14 -2.16
C PHE A 117 -5.43 -10.06 -2.40
N THR A 118 -4.23 -9.73 -1.88
CA THR A 118 -3.07 -10.63 -1.98
C THR A 118 -3.19 -11.86 -1.08
N LEU A 119 -4.08 -11.83 -0.09
CA LEU A 119 -4.44 -12.99 0.73
C LEU A 119 -5.50 -13.90 0.08
N LEU A 120 -5.98 -13.65 -1.14
CA LEU A 120 -6.82 -14.65 -1.82
C LEU A 120 -6.07 -15.98 -1.96
N PRO A 121 -6.69 -17.16 -1.74
CA PRO A 121 -6.00 -18.45 -1.80
C PRO A 121 -5.34 -18.77 -3.16
N SER A 122 -5.79 -18.14 -4.24
CA SER A 122 -5.18 -18.23 -5.56
C SER A 122 -3.90 -17.41 -5.72
N ARG A 123 -3.59 -16.50 -4.78
CA ARG A 123 -2.42 -15.62 -4.79
C ARG A 123 -1.30 -16.19 -3.94
N TYR A 124 -0.06 -15.83 -4.28
CA TYR A 124 1.15 -16.32 -3.59
C TYR A 124 1.09 -16.20 -2.06
N LEU A 125 0.75 -15.02 -1.55
CA LEU A 125 0.70 -14.76 -0.10
C LEU A 125 -0.46 -15.54 0.56
N GLY A 126 -1.60 -15.67 -0.12
CA GLY A 126 -2.69 -16.54 0.31
C GLY A 126 -2.31 -18.01 0.35
N GLN A 127 -1.62 -18.55 -0.67
CA GLN A 127 -1.14 -19.94 -0.67
C GLN A 127 -0.18 -20.21 0.51
N LEU A 128 0.68 -19.25 0.82
CA LEU A 128 1.62 -19.35 1.93
C LEU A 128 0.89 -19.31 3.29
N VAL A 129 -0.05 -18.39 3.49
CA VAL A 129 -0.79 -18.26 4.74
C VAL A 129 -1.81 -19.39 4.92
N TRP A 130 -2.70 -19.61 3.96
CA TRP A 130 -3.79 -20.58 4.10
C TRP A 130 -3.31 -22.01 3.91
N GLY A 131 -2.45 -22.27 2.93
CA GLY A 131 -1.95 -23.61 2.64
C GLY A 131 -0.82 -24.00 3.59
N GLN A 132 0.31 -23.29 3.53
CA GLN A 132 1.52 -23.72 4.25
C GLN A 132 1.46 -23.50 5.76
N TRP A 133 0.93 -22.35 6.21
CA TRP A 133 0.91 -22.05 7.65
C TRP A 133 -0.32 -22.60 8.37
N LEU A 134 -1.47 -22.57 7.71
CA LEU A 134 -2.75 -22.94 8.33
C LEU A 134 -3.30 -24.30 7.88
N GLY A 135 -2.80 -24.89 6.79
CA GLY A 135 -3.23 -26.22 6.30
C GLY A 135 -4.67 -26.28 5.78
N LEU A 136 -5.24 -25.15 5.31
CA LEU A 136 -6.65 -25.01 4.96
C LEU A 136 -6.97 -25.16 3.46
N THR A 137 -5.96 -25.26 2.60
CA THR A 137 -6.08 -25.35 1.13
C THR A 137 -4.97 -26.20 0.56
#